data_AF-A0A1I6D0N3-F1
#
_entry.id   AF-A0A1I6D0N3-F1
#
_cell.length_a   1.000
_cell.length_b   1.000
_cell.length_c   1.000
_cell.angle_alpha   90.00
_cell.angle_beta   90.00
_cell.angle_gamma   90.00
#
_symmetry.space_group_name_H-M   'P 1'
#
loop_
_entity.id
_entity.type
_entity.pdbx_description
1 polymer ?
#
loop_
_entity_poly.entity_id
_entity_poly.type
_entity_poly.pdbx_seq_one_letter_code
_entity_poly.pdbx_strand_id
1 'polypeptide(L)'
;MSGMLARLHLAGFAKLLVYLRPYWKGMAISVSSGTFHHLFAIAGTALAAYLVGLAATGGGREQIWPFLPVLALLVTLRVIMYFTDMYVAHEVAFRILVEFRIKIYQAVERVAPAYLLNMRSGQLASTLMADTEVLEWFFAHTAGSFLVAVLVSLVTLVMLGLVHWLLPLAVLPWMIVLFSVPFWLRTRADRQGRDTRDKLAEINSEAVDGVQGLREILCIGYSKKNENYWQGRSGSYSKHILGEMNSFKKDAWTELIDEHRPPGKPLKVLDIGTGPGFFALLLSGMGHRVTAIDCTDNMLAEAENNVRAAGYQVEFYNMDSHQLDFAGGTFDLIICRNLTWTLRDPIKDALARLEQAGIPVLFVDFYMEPMTNSTKSMLLLGEIMGEKQRAQEIVDFYNDQVDVVYSRLAGINGNKPDVYIECASKGPDDYGISYGNVGWGSIVTKAGGNNIAEPPLGEKSEALSPEYLVDNSPDIIILTGRHWSTPGSLRLGYVTSPDEARSSMEPFIRRPGWNTIDAVKNNRNG
;
A
#
# COMPACT_ATOMS: atom_id res chain seq x y z
N MET A 1 -25.84 23.56 -24.67
CA MET A 1 -24.38 23.30 -24.66
C MET A 1 -23.86 22.65 -23.37
N SER A 2 -24.35 22.97 -22.15
CA SER A 2 -23.78 22.43 -20.89
C SER A 2 -23.99 20.92 -20.67
N GLY A 3 -25.11 20.34 -21.13
CA GLY A 3 -25.39 18.90 -20.96
C GLY A 3 -24.52 17.96 -21.82
N MET A 4 -24.08 18.42 -22.99
CA MET A 4 -23.21 17.63 -23.89
C MET A 4 -21.76 17.60 -23.38
N LEU A 5 -21.29 18.71 -22.80
CA LEU A 5 -19.97 18.83 -22.17
C LEU A 5 -19.85 18.01 -20.86
N ALA A 6 -20.94 17.90 -20.10
CA ALA A 6 -21.00 17.08 -18.89
C ALA A 6 -20.91 15.58 -19.20
N ARG A 7 -21.59 15.10 -20.24
CA ARG A 7 -21.52 13.69 -20.69
C ARG A 7 -20.16 13.28 -21.28
N LEU A 8 -19.33 14.25 -21.67
CA LEU A 8 -18.02 14.02 -22.28
C LEU A 8 -16.84 14.12 -21.28
N HIS A 9 -17.06 14.40 -19.99
CA HIS A 9 -16.02 14.77 -19.01
C HIS A 9 -15.15 15.99 -19.43
N LEU A 10 -15.58 16.76 -20.44
CA LEU A 10 -14.92 17.99 -20.92
C LEU A 10 -14.99 19.13 -19.90
N ALA A 11 -15.88 19.05 -18.92
CA ALA A 11 -16.00 20.05 -17.85
C ALA A 11 -14.74 20.11 -16.96
N GLY A 12 -14.08 18.97 -16.71
CA GLY A 12 -12.80 18.94 -16.00
C GLY A 12 -11.66 19.55 -16.82
N PHE A 13 -11.57 19.16 -18.10
CA PHE A 13 -10.62 19.71 -19.06
C PHE A 13 -10.74 21.23 -19.21
N ALA A 14 -11.97 21.74 -19.38
CA ALA A 14 -12.23 23.17 -19.49
C ALA A 14 -11.87 23.95 -18.21
N LYS A 15 -12.06 23.35 -17.02
CA LYS A 15 -11.63 23.95 -15.75
C LYS A 15 -10.11 24.01 -15.64
N LEU A 16 -9.39 22.98 -16.08
CA LEU A 16 -7.93 22.95 -16.07
C LEU A 16 -7.32 23.98 -17.02
N LEU A 17 -7.93 24.20 -18.19
CA LEU A 17 -7.48 25.22 -19.15
C LEU A 17 -7.51 26.65 -18.58
N VAL A 18 -8.35 26.94 -17.58
CA VAL A 18 -8.37 28.27 -16.93
C VAL A 18 -7.04 28.57 -16.24
N TYR A 19 -6.35 27.55 -15.74
CA TYR A 19 -5.05 27.71 -15.05
C TYR A 19 -3.89 28.05 -16.00
N LEU A 20 -4.09 27.90 -17.32
CA LEU A 20 -3.12 28.36 -18.33
C LEU A 20 -3.19 29.86 -18.58
N ARG A 21 -4.27 30.56 -18.16
CA ARG A 21 -4.47 31.99 -18.45
C ARG A 21 -3.31 32.89 -18.00
N PRO A 22 -2.74 32.74 -16.78
CA PRO A 22 -1.60 33.55 -16.37
C PRO A 22 -0.34 33.30 -17.20
N TYR A 23 -0.21 32.08 -17.74
CA TYR A 23 0.94 31.59 -18.48
C TYR A 23 0.74 31.57 -20.00
N TRP A 24 -0.25 32.33 -20.50
CA TRP A 24 -0.64 32.31 -21.92
C TRP A 24 0.50 32.65 -22.88
N LYS A 25 1.46 33.48 -22.46
CA LYS A 25 2.65 33.84 -23.26
C LYS A 25 3.56 32.62 -23.48
N GLY A 26 3.85 31.88 -22.41
CA GLY A 26 4.65 30.66 -22.51
C GLY A 26 3.94 29.62 -23.35
N MET A 27 2.63 29.44 -23.15
CA MET A 27 1.82 28.56 -23.97
C MET A 27 1.82 28.97 -25.46
N ALA A 28 1.72 30.27 -25.76
CA ALA A 28 1.78 30.77 -27.13
C ALA A 28 3.15 30.51 -27.78
N ILE A 29 4.25 30.66 -27.03
CA ILE A 29 5.60 30.35 -27.50
C ILE A 29 5.76 28.85 -27.76
N SER A 30 5.30 27.99 -26.84
CA SER A 30 5.30 26.53 -27.01
C SER A 30 4.48 26.13 -28.23
N VAL A 31 3.21 26.52 -28.33
CA VAL A 31 2.35 26.19 -29.48
C VAL A 31 2.93 26.70 -30.81
N SER A 32 3.50 27.90 -30.83
CA SER A 32 4.15 28.44 -32.04
C SER A 32 5.37 27.62 -32.41
N SER A 33 6.25 27.33 -31.44
CA SER A 33 7.46 26.54 -31.65
C SER A 33 7.12 25.11 -32.08
N GLY A 34 6.17 24.44 -31.42
CA GLY A 34 5.67 23.13 -31.81
C GLY A 34 5.07 23.11 -33.21
N THR A 35 4.33 24.16 -33.59
CA THR A 35 3.81 24.30 -34.96
C THR A 35 4.94 24.41 -35.98
N PHE A 36 5.92 25.30 -35.75
CA PHE A 36 7.08 25.43 -36.64
C PHE A 36 7.96 24.18 -36.68
N HIS A 37 8.13 23.48 -35.56
CA HIS A 37 8.82 22.20 -35.50
C HIS A 37 8.25 21.20 -36.51
N HIS A 38 6.93 21.02 -36.52
CA HIS A 38 6.27 20.12 -37.47
C HIS A 38 6.28 20.66 -38.90
N LEU A 39 6.08 21.97 -39.10
CA LEU A 39 6.11 22.57 -40.44
C LEU A 39 7.50 22.45 -41.09
N PHE A 40 8.59 22.66 -40.33
CA PHE A 40 9.95 22.45 -40.83
C PHE A 40 10.24 20.97 -41.10
N ALA A 41 9.67 20.05 -40.32
CA ALA A 41 9.75 18.63 -40.61
C ALA A 41 9.06 18.31 -41.95
N ILE A 42 7.82 18.79 -42.17
CA ILE A 42 7.07 18.58 -43.40
C ILE A 42 7.81 19.21 -44.61
N ALA A 43 8.28 20.45 -44.48
CA ALA A 43 9.03 21.14 -45.53
C ALA A 43 10.35 20.43 -45.85
N GLY A 44 11.09 19.99 -44.82
CA GLY A 44 12.32 19.23 -44.99
C GLY A 44 12.09 17.88 -45.67
N THR A 45 11.03 17.16 -45.30
CA THR A 45 10.65 15.89 -45.96
C THR A 45 10.21 16.12 -47.41
N ALA A 46 9.44 17.18 -47.69
CA ALA A 46 9.03 17.53 -49.04
C ALA A 46 10.24 17.90 -49.92
N LEU A 47 11.17 18.71 -49.39
CA LEU A 47 12.41 19.06 -50.08
C LEU A 47 13.28 17.83 -50.32
N ALA A 48 13.42 16.93 -49.33
CA ALA A 48 14.16 15.69 -49.50
C ALA A 48 13.54 14.79 -50.58
N ALA A 49 12.20 14.64 -50.60
CA ALA A 49 11.50 13.90 -51.65
C ALA A 49 11.72 14.51 -53.03
N TYR A 50 11.71 15.84 -53.14
CA TYR A 50 12.03 16.55 -54.38
C TYR A 50 13.47 16.29 -54.85
N LEU A 51 14.47 16.35 -53.95
CA LEU A 51 15.87 16.09 -54.29
C LEU A 51 16.11 14.64 -54.72
N VAL A 52 15.45 13.68 -54.07
CA VAL A 52 15.48 12.27 -54.48
C VAL A 52 14.85 12.09 -55.86
N GLY A 53 13.71 12.73 -56.12
CA GLY A 53 13.06 12.71 -57.44
C GLY A 53 13.97 13.28 -58.53
N LEU A 54 14.61 14.43 -58.26
CA LEU A 54 15.52 15.09 -59.19
C LEU A 54 16.75 14.22 -59.50
N ALA A 55 17.33 13.58 -58.49
CA ALA A 55 18.42 12.62 -58.67
C ALA A 55 17.97 11.39 -59.50
N ALA A 56 16.77 10.86 -59.24
CA ALA A 56 16.20 9.72 -59.95
C ALA A 56 15.92 10.03 -61.43
N THR A 57 15.57 11.27 -61.77
CA THR A 57 15.38 11.74 -63.16
C THR A 57 16.68 12.13 -63.87
N GLY A 58 17.85 11.89 -63.26
CA GLY A 58 19.15 12.19 -63.86
C GLY A 58 19.69 13.60 -63.60
N GLY A 59 19.14 14.31 -62.61
CA GLY A 59 19.62 15.64 -62.21
C GLY A 59 21.07 15.62 -61.74
N GLY A 60 21.87 16.54 -62.27
CA GLY A 60 23.30 16.66 -61.97
C GLY A 60 23.59 17.33 -60.62
N ARG A 61 24.85 17.24 -60.17
CA ARG A 61 25.32 17.82 -58.89
C ARG A 61 24.98 19.31 -58.74
N GLU A 62 25.07 20.06 -59.83
CA GLU A 62 24.78 21.51 -59.85
C GLU A 62 23.34 21.86 -59.50
N GLN A 63 22.38 20.95 -59.75
CA GLN A 63 20.98 21.15 -59.43
C GLN A 63 20.63 20.75 -57.99
N ILE A 64 21.42 19.87 -57.36
CA ILE A 64 21.15 19.34 -56.01
C ILE A 64 21.86 20.16 -54.93
N TRP A 65 23.13 20.51 -55.14
CA TRP A 65 23.97 21.19 -54.16
C TRP A 65 23.38 22.47 -53.55
N PRO A 66 22.71 23.35 -54.31
CA PRO A 66 22.11 24.58 -53.77
C PRO A 66 21.04 24.34 -52.70
N PHE A 67 20.39 23.17 -52.70
CA PHE A 67 19.32 22.85 -51.76
C PHE A 67 19.82 22.18 -50.47
N LEU A 68 21.06 21.66 -50.44
CA LEU A 68 21.61 21.02 -49.23
C LEU A 68 21.74 22.00 -48.04
N PRO A 69 22.21 23.25 -48.22
CA PRO A 69 22.21 24.24 -47.14
C PRO A 69 20.79 24.57 -46.63
N VAL A 70 19.81 24.62 -47.55
CA VAL A 70 18.40 24.87 -47.20
C VAL A 70 17.85 23.71 -46.36
N LEU A 71 18.13 22.47 -46.75
CA LEU A 71 17.75 21.29 -45.99
C LEU A 71 18.41 21.28 -44.61
N ALA A 72 19.71 21.58 -44.53
CA ALA A 72 20.43 21.69 -43.26
C ALA A 72 19.84 22.79 -42.34
N LEU A 73 19.46 23.93 -42.91
CA LEU A 73 18.78 25.00 -42.19
C LEU A 73 17.42 24.56 -41.66
N LEU A 74 16.59 23.90 -42.47
CA LEU A 74 15.28 23.39 -42.05
C LEU A 74 15.40 22.37 -40.91
N VAL A 75 16.36 21.44 -40.99
CA VAL A 75 16.64 20.48 -39.92
C VAL A 75 17.10 21.19 -38.65
N THR A 76 18.00 22.17 -38.78
CA THR A 76 18.51 22.93 -37.63
C THR A 76 17.39 23.72 -36.95
N LEU A 77 16.57 24.44 -37.72
CA LEU A 77 15.42 25.19 -37.21
C LEU A 77 14.39 24.25 -36.57
N ARG A 78 14.12 23.09 -37.16
CA ARG A 78 13.26 22.05 -36.56
C ARG A 78 13.75 21.65 -35.16
N VAL A 79 15.06 21.44 -35.01
CA VAL A 79 15.68 21.04 -33.73
C VAL A 79 15.58 22.17 -32.71
N ILE A 80 15.89 23.41 -33.10
CA ILE A 80 15.75 24.58 -32.21
C ILE A 80 14.30 24.73 -31.75
N MET A 81 13.32 24.61 -32.66
CA MET A 81 11.91 24.71 -32.33
C MET A 81 11.44 23.57 -31.41
N TYR A 82 11.94 22.35 -31.62
CA TYR A 82 11.67 21.21 -30.73
C TYR A 82 12.13 21.48 -29.29
N PHE A 83 13.39 21.90 -29.13
CA PHE A 83 13.93 22.20 -27.80
C PHE A 83 13.22 23.37 -27.15
N THR A 84 12.86 24.40 -27.94
CA THR A 84 12.12 25.56 -27.44
C THR A 84 10.72 25.15 -26.95
N ASP A 85 9.99 24.36 -27.74
CA ASP A 85 8.67 23.85 -27.36
C ASP A 85 8.77 23.00 -26.09
N MET A 86 9.66 22.01 -26.10
CA MET A 86 9.87 21.09 -24.97
C MET A 86 10.21 21.83 -23.67
N TYR A 87 11.14 22.79 -23.73
CA TYR A 87 11.57 23.57 -22.58
C TYR A 87 10.43 24.46 -22.04
N VAL A 88 9.80 25.25 -22.91
CA VAL A 88 8.78 26.22 -22.50
C VAL A 88 7.51 25.50 -22.01
N ALA A 89 7.12 24.39 -22.64
CA ALA A 89 5.97 23.61 -22.22
C ALA A 89 6.15 23.03 -20.80
N HIS A 90 7.33 22.47 -20.50
CA HIS A 90 7.65 21.99 -19.15
C HIS A 90 7.76 23.14 -18.15
N GLU A 91 8.36 24.27 -18.51
CA GLU A 91 8.43 25.43 -17.62
C GLU A 91 7.03 25.91 -17.22
N VAL A 92 6.10 26.01 -18.19
CA VAL A 92 4.70 26.36 -17.92
C VAL A 92 4.03 25.31 -17.05
N ALA A 93 4.21 24.02 -17.36
CA ALA A 93 3.65 22.93 -16.57
C ALA A 93 4.14 22.96 -15.12
N PHE A 94 5.45 23.06 -14.87
CA PHE A 94 6.02 23.11 -13.53
C PHE A 94 5.55 24.32 -12.73
N ARG A 95 5.45 25.51 -13.34
CA ARG A 95 4.90 26.70 -12.68
C ARG A 95 3.45 26.48 -12.25
N ILE A 96 2.64 25.86 -13.11
CA ILE A 96 1.26 25.50 -12.79
C ILE A 96 1.21 24.45 -11.66
N LEU A 97 2.06 23.42 -11.70
CA LEU A 97 2.14 22.40 -10.65
C LEU A 97 2.48 23.00 -9.30
N VAL A 98 3.44 23.93 -9.23
CA VAL A 98 3.79 24.62 -7.98
C VAL A 98 2.57 25.37 -7.44
N GLU A 99 1.82 26.10 -8.28
CA GLU A 99 0.58 26.74 -7.84
C GLU A 99 -0.48 25.74 -7.35
N PHE A 100 -0.64 24.61 -8.03
CA PHE A 100 -1.58 23.58 -7.63
C PHE A 100 -1.18 22.95 -6.29
N ARG A 101 0.10 22.66 -6.09
CA ARG A 101 0.63 22.12 -4.83
C ARG A 101 0.38 23.11 -3.67
N ILE A 102 0.61 24.40 -3.88
CA ILE A 102 0.31 25.44 -2.88
C ILE A 102 -1.19 25.53 -2.59
N LYS A 103 -2.04 25.54 -3.63
CA LYS A 103 -3.51 25.61 -3.46
C LYS A 103 -4.07 24.38 -2.75
N ILE A 104 -3.57 23.19 -3.06
CA ILE A 104 -3.94 21.95 -2.38
C ILE A 104 -3.46 21.99 -0.93
N TYR A 105 -2.22 22.41 -0.69
CA TYR A 105 -1.69 22.55 0.67
C TYR A 105 -2.55 23.51 1.51
N GLN A 106 -2.84 24.71 1.00
CA GLN A 106 -3.69 25.70 1.67
C GLN A 106 -5.13 25.20 1.85
N ALA A 107 -5.68 24.48 0.87
CA ALA A 107 -7.00 23.88 0.99
C ALA A 107 -7.00 22.85 2.13
N VAL A 108 -6.03 21.92 2.14
CA VAL A 108 -5.84 20.92 3.19
C VAL A 108 -5.68 21.59 4.56
N GLU A 109 -4.82 22.61 4.67
CA GLU A 109 -4.64 23.40 5.88
C GLU A 109 -5.94 24.05 6.36
N ARG A 110 -6.76 24.58 5.45
CA ARG A 110 -8.03 25.24 5.78
C ARG A 110 -9.12 24.27 6.24
N VAL A 111 -9.10 23.01 5.77
CA VAL A 111 -10.03 21.96 6.25
C VAL A 111 -9.47 21.19 7.45
N ALA A 112 -8.23 21.46 7.86
CA ALA A 112 -7.68 21.01 9.12
C ALA A 112 -8.28 21.85 10.28
N PRO A 113 -8.68 21.25 11.41
CA PRO A 113 -8.54 19.83 11.77
C PRO A 113 -9.71 18.95 11.32
N ALA A 114 -10.88 19.52 11.04
CA ALA A 114 -12.16 18.79 10.98
C ALA A 114 -12.24 17.67 9.93
N TYR A 115 -11.54 17.79 8.80
CA TYR A 115 -11.55 16.77 7.71
C TYR A 115 -10.30 15.87 7.68
N LEU A 116 -9.18 16.34 8.23
CA LEU A 116 -7.92 15.58 8.35
C LEU A 116 -7.87 14.69 9.59
N LEU A 117 -8.83 14.87 10.51
CA LEU A 117 -9.07 14.01 11.67
C LEU A 117 -9.71 12.66 11.32
N ASN A 118 -9.83 12.27 10.05
CA ASN A 118 -10.36 10.95 9.64
C ASN A 118 -9.50 10.25 8.56
N MET A 119 -8.39 10.86 8.17
CA MET A 119 -7.46 10.34 7.17
C MET A 119 -6.06 10.48 7.71
N ARG A 120 -5.14 9.56 7.38
CA ARG A 120 -3.71 9.78 7.65
C ARG A 120 -3.32 11.09 6.94
N SER A 121 -3.14 12.17 7.69
CA SER A 121 -2.96 13.53 7.16
C SER A 121 -1.76 13.64 6.22
N GLY A 122 -0.70 12.88 6.52
CA GLY A 122 0.45 12.70 5.64
C GLY A 122 0.13 11.88 4.37
N GLN A 123 -0.74 10.87 4.46
CA GLN A 123 -1.11 10.05 3.31
C GLN A 123 -2.01 10.82 2.34
N LEU A 124 -3.07 11.51 2.80
CA LEU A 124 -3.92 12.32 1.92
C LEU A 124 -3.12 13.44 1.24
N ALA A 125 -2.28 14.16 2.00
CA ALA A 125 -1.41 15.18 1.43
C ALA A 125 -0.42 14.57 0.42
N SER A 126 0.20 13.42 0.73
CA SER A 126 1.12 12.74 -0.18
C SER A 126 0.43 12.20 -1.44
N THR A 127 -0.78 11.67 -1.32
CA THR A 127 -1.57 11.15 -2.45
C THR A 127 -2.03 12.30 -3.33
N LEU A 128 -2.55 13.39 -2.75
CA LEU A 128 -2.93 14.57 -3.53
C LEU A 128 -1.71 15.22 -4.20
N MET A 129 -0.56 15.24 -3.53
CA MET A 129 0.70 15.72 -4.10
C MET A 129 1.20 14.82 -5.23
N ALA A 130 1.13 13.49 -5.09
CA ALA A 130 1.48 12.54 -6.15
C ALA A 130 0.51 12.64 -7.34
N ASP A 131 -0.78 12.77 -7.08
CA ASP A 131 -1.80 12.96 -8.12
C ASP A 131 -1.60 14.28 -8.89
N THR A 132 -0.99 15.30 -8.28
CA THR A 132 -0.62 16.52 -9.03
C THR A 132 0.44 16.26 -10.09
N GLU A 133 1.30 15.24 -9.95
CA GLU A 133 2.33 14.93 -10.96
C GLU A 133 1.71 14.45 -12.26
N VAL A 134 0.54 13.80 -12.21
CA VAL A 134 -0.21 13.41 -13.41
C VAL A 134 -0.63 14.63 -14.24
N LEU A 135 -0.82 15.79 -13.61
CA LEU A 135 -1.14 17.04 -14.31
C LEU A 135 0.06 17.58 -15.13
N GLU A 136 1.29 17.18 -14.81
CA GLU A 136 2.48 17.57 -15.57
C GLU A 136 2.32 17.16 -17.03
N TRP A 137 2.04 15.87 -17.24
CA TRP A 137 1.91 15.31 -18.58
C TRP A 137 0.76 15.96 -19.36
N PHE A 138 -0.32 16.31 -18.66
CA PHE A 138 -1.43 17.05 -19.25
C PHE A 138 -1.00 18.44 -19.76
N PHE A 139 -0.37 19.25 -18.91
CA PHE A 139 -0.02 20.63 -19.27
C PHE A 139 1.17 20.71 -20.23
N ALA A 140 2.18 19.84 -20.07
CA ALA A 140 3.37 19.84 -20.91
C ALA A 140 3.14 19.17 -22.28
N HIS A 141 2.32 18.11 -22.36
CA HIS A 141 2.25 17.27 -23.56
C HIS A 141 0.85 17.07 -24.16
N THR A 142 -0.23 17.37 -23.44
CA THR A 142 -1.59 17.17 -23.97
C THR A 142 -2.20 18.46 -24.48
N ALA A 143 -2.24 19.49 -23.63
CA ALA A 143 -2.95 20.73 -23.93
C ALA A 143 -2.35 21.48 -25.13
N GLY A 144 -1.01 21.61 -25.17
CA GLY A 144 -0.31 22.29 -26.26
C GLY A 144 -0.31 21.49 -27.55
N SER A 145 0.03 20.20 -27.47
CA SER A 145 0.14 19.32 -28.63
C SER A 145 -1.19 19.13 -29.38
N PHE A 146 -2.33 19.19 -28.69
CA PHE A 146 -3.64 19.19 -29.36
C PHE A 146 -3.83 20.43 -30.25
N LEU A 147 -3.48 21.63 -29.74
CA LEU A 147 -3.56 22.87 -30.53
C LEU A 147 -2.57 22.86 -31.69
N VAL A 148 -1.34 22.39 -31.46
CA VAL A 148 -0.33 22.20 -32.50
C VAL A 148 -0.84 21.26 -33.59
N ALA A 149 -1.41 20.11 -33.23
CA ALA A 149 -1.94 19.15 -34.19
C ALA A 149 -3.05 19.76 -35.07
N VAL A 150 -3.96 20.55 -34.48
CA VAL A 150 -5.01 21.26 -35.24
C VAL A 150 -4.41 22.30 -36.17
N LEU A 151 -3.49 23.13 -35.68
CA LEU A 151 -2.85 24.20 -36.48
C LEU A 151 -2.04 23.64 -37.63
N VAL A 152 -1.16 22.67 -37.37
CA VAL A 152 -0.35 21.99 -38.39
C VAL A 152 -1.26 21.35 -39.43
N SER A 153 -2.34 20.70 -39.02
CA SER A 153 -3.31 20.09 -39.93
C SER A 153 -3.96 21.12 -40.86
N LEU A 154 -4.44 22.25 -40.31
CA LEU A 154 -5.06 23.33 -41.09
C LEU A 154 -4.07 23.98 -42.05
N VAL A 155 -2.87 24.33 -41.57
CA VAL A 155 -1.80 24.91 -42.41
C VAL A 155 -1.43 23.95 -43.53
N THR A 156 -1.28 22.65 -43.23
CA THR A 156 -0.95 21.64 -44.25
C THR A 156 -2.06 21.51 -45.30
N LEU A 157 -3.34 21.53 -44.90
CA LEU A 157 -4.45 21.51 -45.86
C LEU A 157 -4.46 22.76 -46.75
N VAL A 158 -4.20 23.94 -46.20
CA VAL A 158 -4.08 25.18 -46.99
C VAL A 158 -2.92 25.07 -47.98
N MET A 159 -1.75 24.61 -47.53
CA MET A 159 -0.58 24.43 -48.40
C MET A 159 -0.85 23.44 -49.54
N LEU A 160 -1.50 22.32 -49.26
CA LEU A 160 -1.93 21.37 -50.29
C LEU A 160 -2.94 22.00 -51.26
N GLY A 161 -3.86 22.82 -50.77
CA GLY A 161 -4.85 23.51 -51.60
C GLY A 161 -4.25 24.55 -52.53
N LEU A 162 -3.18 25.22 -52.08
CA LEU A 162 -2.38 26.14 -52.91
C LEU A 162 -1.64 25.42 -54.05
N VAL A 163 -1.22 24.17 -53.82
CA VAL A 163 -0.64 23.32 -54.88
C VAL A 163 -1.74 22.85 -55.83
N HIS A 164 -2.81 22.25 -55.29
CA HIS A 164 -3.96 21.83 -56.06
C HIS A 164 -5.19 21.59 -55.16
N TRP A 165 -6.33 22.21 -55.47
CA TRP A 165 -7.55 22.16 -54.65
C TRP A 165 -8.13 20.75 -54.41
N LEU A 166 -7.84 19.78 -55.28
CA LEU A 166 -8.21 18.36 -55.08
C LEU A 166 -7.41 17.66 -53.96
N LEU A 167 -6.18 18.08 -53.65
CA LEU A 167 -5.33 17.38 -52.68
C LEU A 167 -5.89 17.42 -51.25
N PRO A 168 -6.37 18.58 -50.73
CA PRO A 168 -7.04 18.62 -49.44
C PRO A 168 -8.31 17.75 -49.41
N LEU A 169 -9.10 17.75 -50.48
CA LEU A 169 -10.32 16.95 -50.59
C LEU A 169 -10.05 15.44 -50.54
N ALA A 170 -8.91 14.99 -51.09
CA ALA A 170 -8.51 13.59 -51.04
C ALA A 170 -8.11 13.13 -49.63
N VAL A 171 -7.51 14.01 -48.81
CA VAL A 171 -7.00 13.67 -47.47
C VAL A 171 -8.04 13.87 -46.37
N LEU A 172 -8.98 14.80 -46.56
CA LEU A 172 -10.06 15.14 -45.62
C LEU A 172 -10.84 13.93 -45.07
N PRO A 173 -11.31 12.97 -45.88
CA PRO A 173 -12.03 11.80 -45.38
C PRO A 173 -11.21 10.96 -44.40
N TRP A 174 -9.91 10.78 -44.69
CA TRP A 174 -9.01 10.01 -43.83
C TRP A 174 -8.74 10.72 -42.52
N MET A 175 -8.61 12.05 -42.53
CA MET A 175 -8.49 12.83 -41.30
C MET A 175 -9.74 12.73 -40.41
N ILE A 176 -10.93 12.76 -41.02
CA ILE A 176 -12.20 12.59 -40.30
C ILE A 176 -12.25 11.19 -39.67
N VAL A 177 -11.88 10.15 -40.42
CA VAL A 177 -11.82 8.77 -39.91
C VAL A 177 -10.84 8.71 -38.73
N LEU A 178 -9.61 9.18 -38.89
CA LEU A 178 -8.58 9.13 -37.85
C LEU A 178 -9.02 9.85 -36.56
N PHE A 179 -9.62 11.04 -36.71
CA PHE A 179 -10.14 11.82 -35.59
C PHE A 179 -11.35 11.15 -34.91
N SER A 180 -12.13 10.36 -35.66
CA SER A 180 -13.31 9.67 -35.12
C SER A 180 -12.96 8.40 -34.31
N VAL A 181 -11.81 7.76 -34.55
CA VAL A 181 -11.42 6.48 -33.91
C VAL A 181 -11.47 6.53 -32.38
N PRO A 182 -10.89 7.53 -31.69
CA PRO A 182 -10.93 7.59 -30.23
C PRO A 182 -12.35 7.67 -29.67
N PHE A 183 -13.28 8.31 -30.40
CA PHE A 183 -14.68 8.43 -29.98
C PHE A 183 -15.45 7.12 -30.19
N TRP A 184 -15.17 6.40 -31.27
CA TRP A 184 -15.82 5.13 -31.60
C TRP A 184 -15.40 4.01 -30.65
N LEU A 185 -14.11 3.97 -30.29
CA LEU A 185 -13.56 2.90 -29.43
C LEU A 185 -13.61 3.23 -27.93
N ARG A 186 -14.03 4.45 -27.56
CA ARG A 186 -14.03 4.93 -26.16
C ARG A 186 -14.70 3.95 -25.20
N THR A 187 -15.93 3.52 -25.49
CA THR A 187 -16.69 2.67 -24.55
C THR A 187 -16.01 1.33 -24.32
N ARG A 188 -15.31 0.82 -25.35
CA ARG A 188 -14.56 -0.43 -25.27
C ARG A 188 -13.27 -0.25 -24.49
N ALA A 189 -12.54 0.84 -24.75
CA ALA A 189 -11.34 1.21 -24.00
C ALA A 189 -11.65 1.45 -22.51
N ASP A 190 -12.75 2.15 -22.19
CA ASP A 190 -13.18 2.42 -20.82
C ASP A 190 -13.55 1.12 -20.07
N ARG A 191 -14.17 0.15 -20.76
CA ARG A 191 -14.48 -1.16 -20.17
C ARG A 191 -13.21 -1.97 -19.91
N GLN A 192 -12.31 -2.04 -20.89
CA GLN A 192 -11.04 -2.75 -20.76
C GLN A 192 -10.18 -2.13 -19.64
N GLY A 193 -10.10 -0.81 -19.58
CA GLY A 193 -9.35 -0.10 -18.53
C GLY A 193 -9.89 -0.33 -17.13
N ARG A 194 -11.22 -0.47 -16.96
CA ARG A 194 -11.82 -0.85 -15.67
C ARG A 194 -11.45 -2.28 -15.27
N ASP A 195 -11.68 -3.25 -16.14
CA ASP A 195 -11.37 -4.67 -15.86
C ASP A 195 -9.88 -4.88 -15.52
N THR A 196 -8.97 -4.20 -16.22
CA THR A 196 -7.54 -4.24 -15.90
C THR A 196 -7.23 -3.60 -14.54
N ARG A 197 -7.86 -2.46 -14.21
CA ARG A 197 -7.66 -1.80 -12.92
C ARG A 197 -8.20 -2.63 -11.76
N ASP A 198 -9.34 -3.28 -11.93
CA ASP A 198 -9.95 -4.12 -10.90
C ASP A 198 -9.05 -5.33 -10.59
N LYS A 199 -8.54 -6.01 -11.63
CA LYS A 199 -7.57 -7.12 -11.47
C LYS A 199 -6.25 -6.67 -10.85
N LEU A 200 -5.73 -5.50 -11.24
CA LEU A 200 -4.51 -4.94 -10.64
C LEU A 200 -4.73 -4.55 -9.18
N ALA A 201 -5.90 -4.02 -8.83
CA ALA A 201 -6.25 -3.68 -7.46
C ALA A 201 -6.32 -4.92 -6.57
N GLU A 202 -6.88 -6.02 -7.07
CA GLU A 202 -6.93 -7.31 -6.38
C GLU A 202 -5.51 -7.85 -6.11
N ILE A 203 -4.64 -7.92 -7.12
CA ILE A 203 -3.24 -8.34 -6.97
C ILE A 203 -2.49 -7.45 -5.96
N ASN A 204 -2.67 -6.14 -6.05
CA ASN A 204 -1.99 -5.20 -5.17
C ASN A 204 -2.49 -5.31 -3.72
N SER A 205 -3.79 -5.54 -3.52
CA SER A 205 -4.35 -5.83 -2.19
C SER A 205 -3.76 -7.12 -1.63
N GLU A 206 -3.69 -8.20 -2.41
CA GLU A 206 -3.10 -9.47 -1.96
C GLU A 206 -1.61 -9.34 -1.62
N ALA A 207 -0.84 -8.61 -2.43
CA ALA A 207 0.57 -8.38 -2.16
C ALA A 207 0.77 -7.55 -0.88
N VAL A 208 -0.03 -6.50 -0.69
CA VAL A 208 0.01 -5.66 0.51
C VAL A 208 -0.46 -6.42 1.74
N ASP A 209 -1.54 -7.19 1.65
CA ASP A 209 -2.06 -8.03 2.74
C ASP A 209 -1.09 -9.16 3.10
N GLY A 210 -0.40 -9.75 2.12
CA GLY A 210 0.66 -10.73 2.35
C GLY A 210 1.86 -10.14 3.09
N VAL A 211 2.33 -8.95 2.67
CA VAL A 211 3.47 -8.25 3.29
C VAL A 211 3.12 -7.66 4.66
N GLN A 212 1.91 -7.12 4.84
CA GLN A 212 1.45 -6.62 6.13
C GLN A 212 1.09 -7.76 7.08
N GLY A 213 0.48 -8.83 6.58
CA GLY A 213 0.21 -10.05 7.33
C GLY A 213 1.47 -10.72 7.86
N LEU A 214 2.59 -10.65 7.11
CA LEU A 214 3.92 -11.09 7.56
C LEU A 214 4.37 -10.42 8.87
N ARG A 215 4.00 -9.16 9.11
CA ARG A 215 4.30 -8.44 10.36
C ARG A 215 3.50 -8.97 11.56
N GLU A 216 2.26 -9.38 11.31
CA GLU A 216 1.39 -10.00 12.33
C GLU A 216 1.82 -11.44 12.59
N ILE A 217 2.22 -12.18 11.54
CA ILE A 217 2.82 -13.52 11.57
C ILE A 217 4.11 -13.54 12.41
N LEU A 218 4.97 -12.52 12.29
CA LEU A 218 6.21 -12.42 13.08
C LEU A 218 5.97 -12.02 14.56
N CYS A 219 4.82 -11.43 14.90
CA CYS A 219 4.48 -11.05 16.28
C CYS A 219 3.89 -12.20 17.12
N ILE A 220 3.64 -13.38 16.53
CA ILE A 220 2.91 -14.48 17.18
C ILE A 220 3.88 -15.49 17.79
N GLY A 221 4.60 -15.06 18.82
CA GLY A 221 5.48 -15.90 19.66
C GLY A 221 4.80 -16.45 20.93
N TYR A 222 3.50 -16.76 20.91
CA TYR A 222 2.77 -17.21 22.11
C TYR A 222 1.80 -18.36 21.81
N SER A 223 2.30 -19.58 21.97
CA SER A 223 1.67 -20.85 21.62
C SER A 223 0.41 -21.23 22.41
N LYS A 224 0.07 -20.58 23.53
CA LYS A 224 -1.22 -20.75 24.24
C LYS A 224 -2.30 -19.72 23.86
N LYS A 225 -1.92 -18.61 23.21
CA LYS A 225 -2.85 -17.53 22.83
C LYS A 225 -3.47 -17.76 21.44
N ASN A 226 -2.82 -18.60 20.61
CA ASN A 226 -3.27 -18.94 19.27
C ASN A 226 -4.58 -19.74 19.24
N GLU A 227 -4.76 -20.69 20.16
CA GLU A 227 -5.97 -21.52 20.22
C GLU A 227 -7.21 -20.64 20.44
N ASN A 228 -7.18 -19.73 21.43
CA ASN A 228 -8.28 -18.80 21.71
C ASN A 228 -8.50 -17.75 20.60
N TYR A 229 -7.44 -17.30 19.93
CA TYR A 229 -7.56 -16.34 18.82
C TYR A 229 -8.24 -16.97 17.58
N TRP A 230 -7.83 -18.19 17.21
CA TRP A 230 -8.40 -18.90 16.08
C TRP A 230 -9.80 -19.45 16.39
N GLN A 231 -10.09 -19.79 17.65
CA GLN A 231 -11.44 -20.13 18.11
C GLN A 231 -12.47 -19.04 17.74
N GLY A 232 -12.10 -17.75 17.82
CA GLY A 232 -13.00 -16.63 17.50
C GLY A 232 -13.11 -16.24 16.02
N ARG A 233 -12.24 -16.77 15.14
CA ARG A 233 -12.12 -16.32 13.73
C ARG A 233 -12.32 -17.41 12.67
N SER A 234 -12.55 -18.67 13.08
CA SER A 234 -12.68 -19.83 12.18
C SER A 234 -13.65 -19.58 11.02
N GLY A 235 -14.85 -19.06 11.28
CA GLY A 235 -15.86 -18.83 10.25
C GLY A 235 -15.49 -17.75 9.21
N SER A 236 -14.74 -16.71 9.60
CA SER A 236 -14.26 -15.69 8.65
C SER A 236 -13.14 -16.25 7.78
N TYR A 237 -12.22 -17.01 8.40
CA TYR A 237 -11.13 -17.65 7.68
C TYR A 237 -11.62 -18.76 6.74
N SER A 238 -12.65 -19.52 7.13
CA SER A 238 -13.27 -20.53 6.26
C SER A 238 -13.85 -19.92 4.99
N LYS A 239 -14.54 -18.78 5.07
CA LYS A 239 -15.04 -18.06 3.88
C LYS A 239 -13.91 -17.67 2.93
N HIS A 240 -12.77 -17.23 3.47
CA HIS A 240 -11.60 -16.90 2.67
C HIS A 240 -11.04 -18.14 1.96
N ILE A 241 -10.90 -19.26 2.66
CA ILE A 241 -10.44 -20.55 2.10
C ILE A 241 -11.39 -21.04 0.99
N LEU A 242 -12.71 -20.95 1.16
CA LEU A 242 -13.67 -21.29 0.12
C LEU A 242 -13.59 -20.32 -1.09
N GLY A 243 -13.26 -19.05 -0.85
CA GLY A 243 -12.93 -18.10 -1.91
C GLY A 243 -11.71 -18.53 -2.72
N GLU A 244 -10.62 -18.92 -2.04
CA GLU A 244 -9.42 -19.44 -2.69
C GLU A 244 -9.69 -20.70 -3.51
N MET A 245 -10.51 -21.62 -2.99
CA MET A 245 -10.91 -22.85 -3.68
C MET A 245 -11.72 -22.60 -4.96
N ASN A 246 -12.35 -21.42 -5.09
CA ASN A 246 -13.08 -21.00 -6.28
C ASN A 246 -12.25 -20.08 -7.20
N SER A 247 -10.96 -19.94 -6.93
CA SER A 247 -10.03 -19.11 -7.72
C SER A 247 -9.05 -19.97 -8.52
N PHE A 248 -8.24 -19.33 -9.36
CA PHE A 248 -7.17 -19.99 -10.12
C PHE A 248 -6.17 -20.75 -9.22
N LYS A 249 -6.08 -20.40 -7.93
CA LYS A 249 -5.14 -21.01 -6.98
C LYS A 249 -5.39 -22.51 -6.84
N LYS A 250 -6.64 -22.97 -6.93
CA LYS A 250 -6.99 -24.40 -6.88
C LYS A 250 -6.26 -25.18 -7.98
N ASP A 251 -6.31 -24.68 -9.21
CA ASP A 251 -5.72 -25.34 -10.37
C ASP A 251 -4.19 -25.30 -10.29
N ALA A 252 -3.61 -24.15 -9.90
CA ALA A 252 -2.17 -24.00 -9.71
C ALA A 252 -1.61 -24.96 -8.64
N TRP A 253 -2.28 -25.10 -7.50
CA TRP A 253 -1.88 -26.06 -6.47
C TRP A 253 -2.05 -27.51 -6.92
N THR A 254 -3.09 -27.80 -7.68
CA THR A 254 -3.31 -29.15 -8.24
C THR A 254 -2.15 -29.55 -9.16
N GLU A 255 -1.74 -28.66 -10.05
CA GLU A 255 -0.63 -28.87 -10.98
C GLU A 255 0.68 -29.09 -10.25
N LEU A 256 1.01 -28.21 -9.29
CA LEU A 256 2.26 -28.30 -8.52
C LEU A 256 2.36 -29.60 -7.71
N ILE A 257 1.25 -30.01 -7.08
CA ILE A 257 1.20 -31.26 -6.31
C ILE A 257 1.31 -32.46 -7.25
N ASP A 258 0.65 -32.46 -8.41
CA ASP A 258 0.71 -33.61 -9.34
C ASP A 258 2.10 -33.75 -9.97
N GLU A 259 2.84 -32.66 -10.16
CA GLU A 259 4.23 -32.66 -10.64
C GLU A 259 5.22 -33.25 -9.62
N HIS A 260 5.05 -32.96 -8.32
CA HIS A 260 6.06 -33.25 -7.29
C HIS A 260 5.72 -34.44 -6.38
N ARG A 261 4.47 -34.92 -6.37
CA ARG A 261 4.07 -36.03 -5.50
C ARG A 261 4.72 -37.36 -5.92
N PRO A 262 4.89 -38.30 -4.99
CA PRO A 262 5.28 -39.67 -5.32
C PRO A 262 4.30 -40.34 -6.31
N PRO A 263 4.80 -41.29 -7.14
CA PRO A 263 3.95 -42.04 -8.05
C PRO A 263 2.97 -42.96 -7.28
N GLY A 264 1.77 -43.14 -7.83
CA GLY A 264 0.67 -43.91 -7.21
C GLY A 264 -0.56 -43.06 -6.90
N LYS A 265 -1.76 -43.62 -7.08
CA LYS A 265 -3.06 -43.04 -6.68
C LYS A 265 -3.98 -44.20 -6.26
N PRO A 266 -4.68 -44.13 -5.10
CA PRO A 266 -4.61 -43.09 -4.07
C PRO A 266 -3.30 -43.15 -3.25
N LEU A 267 -2.83 -41.99 -2.77
CA LEU A 267 -1.75 -41.88 -1.77
C LEU A 267 -2.39 -41.71 -0.39
N LYS A 268 -1.71 -42.13 0.67
CA LYS A 268 -2.03 -41.72 2.05
C LYS A 268 -1.34 -40.40 2.35
N VAL A 269 -2.12 -39.35 2.61
CA VAL A 269 -1.61 -38.00 2.81
C VAL A 269 -1.90 -37.52 4.22
N LEU A 270 -0.91 -36.90 4.86
CA LEU A 270 -1.08 -36.14 6.10
C LEU A 270 -1.08 -34.64 5.79
N ASP A 271 -2.20 -33.97 6.07
CA ASP A 271 -2.35 -32.51 6.00
C ASP A 271 -2.14 -31.90 7.39
N ILE A 272 -1.00 -31.25 7.61
CA ILE A 272 -0.62 -30.66 8.89
C ILE A 272 -1.03 -29.19 8.94
N GLY A 273 -1.88 -28.83 9.90
CA GLY A 273 -2.42 -27.47 10.01
C GLY A 273 -3.52 -27.23 9.01
N THR A 274 -4.46 -28.18 8.91
CA THR A 274 -5.47 -28.18 7.85
C THR A 274 -6.36 -26.92 7.87
N GLY A 275 -6.47 -26.23 9.01
CA GLY A 275 -7.32 -25.06 9.17
C GLY A 275 -8.76 -25.41 8.77
N PRO A 276 -9.43 -24.60 7.93
CA PRO A 276 -10.77 -24.91 7.39
C PRO A 276 -10.80 -25.96 6.26
N GLY A 277 -9.71 -26.66 5.98
CA GLY A 277 -9.68 -27.83 5.10
C GLY A 277 -9.33 -27.58 3.62
N PHE A 278 -8.48 -26.60 3.30
CA PHE A 278 -8.09 -26.32 1.90
C PHE A 278 -7.47 -27.55 1.20
N PHE A 279 -6.41 -28.12 1.79
CA PHE A 279 -5.73 -29.28 1.22
C PHE A 279 -6.51 -30.57 1.47
N ALA A 280 -7.19 -30.70 2.61
CA ALA A 280 -8.14 -31.77 2.84
C ALA A 280 -9.17 -31.89 1.69
N LEU A 281 -9.75 -30.78 1.24
CA LEU A 281 -10.64 -30.74 0.08
C LEU A 281 -9.93 -31.02 -1.24
N LEU A 282 -8.81 -30.33 -1.50
CA LEU A 282 -8.09 -30.42 -2.77
C LEU A 282 -7.59 -31.84 -3.04
N LEU A 283 -6.89 -32.43 -2.08
CA LEU A 283 -6.28 -33.77 -2.19
C LEU A 283 -7.34 -34.88 -2.22
N SER A 284 -8.46 -34.70 -1.50
CA SER A 284 -9.60 -35.61 -1.63
C SER A 284 -10.21 -35.55 -3.02
N GLY A 285 -10.35 -34.35 -3.60
CA GLY A 285 -10.80 -34.17 -4.98
C GLY A 285 -9.82 -34.72 -6.03
N MET A 286 -8.53 -34.77 -5.72
CA MET A 286 -7.51 -35.45 -6.53
C MET A 286 -7.53 -36.98 -6.37
N GLY A 287 -8.37 -37.51 -5.46
CA GLY A 287 -8.57 -38.93 -5.24
C GLY A 287 -7.60 -39.57 -4.24
N HIS A 288 -6.94 -38.81 -3.37
CA HIS A 288 -6.06 -39.33 -2.32
C HIS A 288 -6.82 -39.63 -1.02
N ARG A 289 -6.24 -40.46 -0.13
CA ARG A 289 -6.76 -40.70 1.22
C ARG A 289 -6.09 -39.72 2.16
N VAL A 290 -6.87 -38.78 2.70
CA VAL A 290 -6.34 -37.70 3.54
C VAL A 290 -6.65 -37.95 5.01
N THR A 291 -5.63 -37.82 5.83
CA THR A 291 -5.70 -37.61 7.27
C THR A 291 -5.24 -36.18 7.54
N ALA A 292 -5.99 -35.42 8.32
CA ALA A 292 -5.75 -34.00 8.55
C ALA A 292 -5.69 -33.69 10.04
N ILE A 293 -4.77 -32.83 10.44
CA ILE A 293 -4.60 -32.44 11.84
C ILE A 293 -4.59 -30.91 12.00
N ASP A 294 -5.12 -30.45 13.12
CA ASP A 294 -5.05 -29.06 13.57
C ASP A 294 -5.09 -29.04 15.11
N CYS A 295 -4.55 -27.99 15.72
CA CYS A 295 -4.60 -27.84 17.18
C CYS A 295 -5.89 -27.16 17.68
N THR A 296 -6.76 -26.69 16.76
CA THR A 296 -7.97 -25.93 17.11
C THR A 296 -9.25 -26.68 16.72
N ASP A 297 -10.10 -27.01 17.70
CA ASP A 297 -11.37 -27.72 17.48
C ASP A 297 -12.30 -27.00 16.49
N ASN A 298 -12.39 -25.66 16.56
CA ASN A 298 -13.25 -24.89 15.66
C ASN A 298 -12.76 -24.91 14.20
N MET A 299 -11.45 -25.03 13.97
CA MET A 299 -10.92 -25.17 12.60
C MET A 299 -11.26 -26.53 12.03
N LEU A 300 -11.10 -27.59 12.84
CA LEU A 300 -11.51 -28.94 12.47
C LEU A 300 -13.01 -29.03 12.19
N ALA A 301 -13.85 -28.39 13.01
CA ALA A 301 -15.30 -28.34 12.77
C ALA A 301 -15.65 -27.67 11.43
N GLU A 302 -15.00 -26.56 11.07
CA GLU A 302 -15.18 -25.92 9.77
C GLU A 302 -14.67 -26.81 8.63
N ALA A 303 -13.50 -27.44 8.79
CA ALA A 303 -12.94 -28.37 7.80
C ALA A 303 -13.86 -29.57 7.55
N GLU A 304 -14.36 -30.20 8.61
CA GLU A 304 -15.31 -31.30 8.53
C GLU A 304 -16.58 -30.90 7.79
N ASN A 305 -17.13 -29.71 8.09
CA ASN A 305 -18.32 -29.20 7.40
C ASN A 305 -18.05 -28.98 5.91
N ASN A 306 -16.92 -28.38 5.56
CA ASN A 306 -16.55 -28.11 4.17
C ASN A 306 -16.31 -29.41 3.38
N VAL A 307 -15.57 -30.35 3.96
CA VAL A 307 -15.29 -31.67 3.37
C VAL A 307 -16.57 -32.47 3.18
N ARG A 308 -17.46 -32.49 4.19
CA ARG A 308 -18.76 -33.16 4.12
C ARG A 308 -19.66 -32.54 3.06
N ALA A 309 -19.70 -31.21 2.96
CA ALA A 309 -20.46 -30.50 1.94
C ALA A 309 -19.96 -30.81 0.52
N ALA A 310 -18.66 -31.04 0.36
CA ALA A 310 -18.05 -31.45 -0.92
C ALA A 310 -18.18 -32.97 -1.21
N GLY A 311 -18.73 -33.77 -0.30
CA GLY A 311 -18.95 -35.21 -0.48
C GLY A 311 -17.73 -36.10 -0.27
N TYR A 312 -16.69 -35.60 0.42
CA TYR A 312 -15.47 -36.35 0.69
C TYR A 312 -15.43 -36.90 2.13
N GLN A 313 -14.53 -37.84 2.39
CA GLN A 313 -14.25 -38.39 3.72
C GLN A 313 -12.77 -38.17 4.05
N VAL A 314 -12.51 -37.50 5.18
CA VAL A 314 -11.18 -37.18 5.71
C VAL A 314 -11.20 -37.51 7.21
N GLU A 315 -10.11 -38.11 7.69
CA GLU A 315 -9.92 -38.37 9.12
C GLU A 315 -9.28 -37.14 9.77
N PHE A 316 -9.96 -36.53 10.75
CA PHE A 316 -9.48 -35.34 11.44
C PHE A 316 -9.02 -35.69 12.86
N TYR A 317 -7.88 -35.13 13.28
CA TYR A 317 -7.38 -35.26 14.65
C TYR A 317 -7.02 -33.89 15.22
N ASN A 318 -7.52 -33.60 16.44
CA ASN A 318 -6.97 -32.51 17.22
C ASN A 318 -5.60 -32.93 17.75
N MET A 319 -4.54 -32.36 17.19
CA MET A 319 -3.17 -32.80 17.45
C MET A 319 -2.18 -31.65 17.25
N ASP A 320 -1.19 -31.58 18.13
CA ASP A 320 -0.06 -30.66 18.00
C ASP A 320 0.90 -31.19 16.93
N SER A 321 1.19 -30.38 15.90
CA SER A 321 2.12 -30.75 14.83
C SER A 321 3.55 -31.07 15.30
N HIS A 322 3.92 -30.68 16.53
CA HIS A 322 5.23 -30.99 17.12
C HIS A 322 5.26 -32.37 17.81
N GLN A 323 4.11 -32.96 18.11
CA GLN A 323 3.98 -34.25 18.78
C GLN A 323 2.92 -35.09 18.06
N LEU A 324 3.37 -35.81 17.03
CA LEU A 324 2.52 -36.68 16.24
C LEU A 324 2.43 -38.06 16.87
N ASP A 325 1.21 -38.54 17.13
CA ASP A 325 0.96 -39.89 17.64
C ASP A 325 0.99 -40.97 16.53
N PHE A 326 1.42 -40.60 15.32
CA PHE A 326 1.51 -41.51 14.18
C PHE A 326 2.85 -42.25 14.16
N ALA A 327 2.83 -43.54 13.82
CA ALA A 327 4.04 -44.30 13.58
C ALA A 327 4.80 -43.77 12.35
N GLY A 328 6.13 -43.81 12.37
CA GLY A 328 6.96 -43.44 11.22
C GLY A 328 6.64 -44.31 9.99
N GLY A 329 6.60 -43.70 8.80
CA GLY A 329 6.31 -44.40 7.54
C GLY A 329 4.82 -44.68 7.26
N THR A 330 3.91 -44.07 8.03
CA THR A 330 2.45 -44.25 7.86
C THR A 330 1.88 -43.58 6.61
N PHE A 331 2.46 -42.45 6.18
CA PHE A 331 1.97 -41.61 5.09
C PHE A 331 2.95 -41.58 3.92
N ASP A 332 2.41 -41.55 2.70
CA ASP A 332 3.18 -41.48 1.45
C ASP A 332 3.53 -40.02 1.09
N LEU A 333 2.73 -39.06 1.55
CA LEU A 333 2.92 -37.63 1.34
C LEU A 333 2.54 -36.86 2.62
N ILE A 334 3.35 -35.87 2.99
CA ILE A 334 3.04 -34.92 4.05
C ILE A 334 2.97 -33.55 3.41
N ILE A 335 1.86 -32.85 3.59
CA ILE A 335 1.65 -31.50 3.07
C ILE A 335 1.34 -30.54 4.21
N CYS A 336 1.81 -29.31 4.07
CA CYS A 336 1.65 -28.28 5.07
C CYS A 336 1.65 -26.93 4.36
N ARG A 337 0.64 -26.10 4.64
CA ARG A 337 0.55 -24.71 4.17
C ARG A 337 0.03 -23.88 5.31
N ASN A 338 0.58 -22.67 5.43
CA ASN A 338 0.13 -21.67 6.39
C ASN A 338 0.26 -22.06 7.88
N LEU A 339 1.13 -23.03 8.21
CA LEU A 339 1.45 -23.46 9.59
C LEU A 339 2.78 -22.91 10.11
N THR A 340 3.71 -22.52 9.23
CA THR A 340 5.11 -22.23 9.61
C THR A 340 5.28 -21.08 10.61
N TRP A 341 4.25 -20.25 10.80
CA TRP A 341 4.24 -19.12 11.74
C TRP A 341 3.57 -19.41 13.09
N THR A 342 3.03 -20.61 13.32
CA THR A 342 2.42 -21.00 14.61
C THR A 342 3.34 -21.89 15.46
N LEU A 343 4.59 -22.06 15.04
CA LEU A 343 5.60 -22.87 15.74
C LEU A 343 5.97 -22.27 17.10
N ARG A 344 6.28 -23.12 18.09
CA ARG A 344 6.42 -22.74 19.51
C ARG A 344 7.58 -21.79 19.81
N ASP A 345 8.59 -21.72 18.95
CA ASP A 345 9.70 -20.75 19.03
C ASP A 345 10.33 -20.54 17.64
N PRO A 346 9.70 -19.73 16.76
CA PRO A 346 10.07 -19.64 15.36
C PRO A 346 11.42 -18.95 15.16
N ILE A 347 11.88 -18.13 16.12
CA ILE A 347 13.10 -17.34 15.95
C ILE A 347 14.34 -18.21 16.11
N LYS A 348 14.45 -19.00 17.19
CA LYS A 348 15.64 -19.83 17.44
C LYS A 348 15.79 -20.98 16.43
N ASP A 349 14.70 -21.69 16.17
CA ASP A 349 14.73 -22.88 15.30
C ASP A 349 14.80 -22.50 13.81
N ALA A 350 14.19 -21.39 13.39
CA ALA A 350 14.35 -20.91 12.02
C ALA A 350 15.70 -20.24 11.80
N LEU A 351 16.23 -19.43 12.73
CA LEU A 351 17.56 -18.83 12.59
C LEU A 351 18.64 -19.90 12.45
N ALA A 352 18.65 -20.91 13.34
CA ALA A 352 19.65 -21.97 13.27
C ALA A 352 19.60 -22.75 11.94
N ARG A 353 18.40 -22.97 11.38
CA ARG A 353 18.21 -23.66 10.09
C ARG A 353 18.54 -22.78 8.88
N LEU A 354 18.17 -21.51 8.93
CA LEU A 354 18.46 -20.53 7.86
C LEU A 354 19.96 -20.22 7.80
N GLU A 355 20.63 -20.11 8.95
CA GLU A 355 22.09 -20.00 9.05
C GLU A 355 22.79 -21.27 8.55
N GLN A 356 22.31 -22.47 8.92
CA GLN A 356 22.82 -23.74 8.39
C GLN A 356 22.63 -23.89 6.87
N ALA A 357 21.58 -23.28 6.31
CA ALA A 357 21.33 -23.25 4.87
C ALA A 357 22.10 -22.14 4.14
N GLY A 358 22.91 -21.34 4.85
CA GLY A 358 23.65 -20.21 4.27
C GLY A 358 22.75 -19.07 3.77
N ILE A 359 21.51 -18.99 4.26
CA ILE A 359 20.56 -17.95 3.88
C ILE A 359 20.77 -16.76 4.82
N PRO A 360 21.17 -15.58 4.32
CA PRO A 360 21.35 -14.40 5.16
C PRO A 360 19.99 -13.95 5.72
N VAL A 361 19.90 -13.88 7.05
CA VAL A 361 18.70 -13.46 7.77
C VAL A 361 18.91 -12.07 8.37
N LEU A 362 17.89 -11.23 8.26
CA LEU A 362 17.86 -9.92 8.86
C LEU A 362 16.77 -9.85 9.92
N PHE A 363 17.09 -9.33 11.11
CA PHE A 363 16.12 -9.11 12.17
C PHE A 363 15.90 -7.62 12.41
N VAL A 364 14.63 -7.21 12.45
CA VAL A 364 14.20 -5.83 12.67
C VAL A 364 13.17 -5.86 13.79
N ASP A 365 13.48 -5.17 14.89
CA ASP A 365 12.62 -5.06 16.07
C ASP A 365 12.36 -3.59 16.42
N PHE A 366 11.08 -3.26 16.58
CA PHE A 366 10.57 -1.96 16.98
C PHE A 366 9.65 -2.05 18.22
N TYR A 367 9.53 -3.22 18.84
CA TYR A 367 8.47 -3.49 19.81
C TYR A 367 8.97 -4.15 21.10
N MET A 368 9.88 -5.12 21.02
CA MET A 368 10.34 -5.85 22.21
C MET A 368 11.21 -4.96 23.09
N GLU A 369 12.24 -4.36 22.51
CA GLU A 369 13.03 -3.31 23.16
C GLU A 369 12.97 -2.01 22.33
N PRO A 370 11.84 -1.29 22.35
CA PRO A 370 11.60 -0.19 21.43
C PRO A 370 12.63 0.94 21.59
N MET A 371 13.21 1.08 22.78
CA MET A 371 14.20 2.12 23.08
C MET A 371 15.63 1.74 22.68
N THR A 372 15.92 0.45 22.46
CA THR A 372 17.26 -0.05 22.11
C THR A 372 17.33 -0.48 20.65
N ASN A 373 16.30 -1.21 20.20
CA ASN A 373 16.32 -1.91 18.92
C ASN A 373 15.76 -1.05 17.79
N SER A 374 14.84 -0.11 18.06
CA SER A 374 14.26 0.73 16.99
C SER A 374 15.30 1.51 16.18
N THR A 375 16.30 2.09 16.84
CA THR A 375 17.36 2.85 16.15
C THR A 375 18.27 1.93 15.34
N LYS A 376 18.69 0.78 15.90
CA LYS A 376 19.49 -0.24 15.20
C LYS A 376 18.74 -0.79 13.98
N SER A 377 17.47 -1.15 14.16
CA SER A 377 16.54 -1.62 13.14
C SER A 377 16.37 -0.60 12.01
N MET A 378 16.25 0.69 12.35
CA MET A 378 16.09 1.75 11.36
C MET A 378 17.38 1.98 10.55
N LEU A 379 18.55 2.00 11.21
CA LEU A 379 19.84 2.11 10.52
C LEU A 379 20.06 0.93 9.57
N LEU A 380 19.78 -0.29 10.04
CA LEU A 380 19.90 -1.52 9.28
C LEU A 380 19.01 -1.52 8.02
N LEU A 381 17.76 -1.06 8.15
CA LEU A 381 16.87 -0.85 7.01
C LEU A 381 17.43 0.22 6.05
N GLY A 382 18.01 1.30 6.56
CA GLY A 382 18.71 2.30 5.75
C GLY A 382 19.85 1.72 4.93
N GLU A 383 20.63 0.81 5.51
CA GLU A 383 21.73 0.15 4.79
C GLU A 383 21.24 -0.71 3.63
N ILE A 384 20.15 -1.45 3.83
CA ILE A 384 19.60 -2.38 2.84
C ILE A 384 18.87 -1.64 1.72
N MET A 385 18.15 -0.59 2.07
CA MET A 385 17.40 0.21 1.10
C MET A 385 18.30 1.18 0.31
N GLY A 386 19.59 1.28 0.66
CA GLY A 386 20.52 2.24 0.06
C GLY A 386 20.31 3.69 0.54
N GLU A 387 19.50 3.90 1.59
CA GLU A 387 19.02 5.20 2.07
C GLU A 387 19.59 5.53 3.46
N LYS A 388 20.91 5.37 3.62
CA LYS A 388 21.59 5.52 4.92
C LYS A 388 21.38 6.90 5.54
N GLN A 389 21.44 7.95 4.73
CA GLN A 389 21.25 9.33 5.21
C GLN A 389 19.84 9.55 5.74
N ARG A 390 18.83 9.06 5.03
CA ARG A 390 17.43 9.18 5.46
C ARG A 390 17.15 8.40 6.74
N ALA A 391 17.72 7.20 6.87
CA ALA A 391 17.61 6.43 8.11
C ALA A 391 18.28 7.15 9.29
N GLN A 392 19.43 7.78 9.08
CA GLN A 392 20.11 8.58 10.10
C GLN A 392 19.26 9.78 10.53
N GLU A 393 18.66 10.52 9.59
CA GLU A 393 17.74 11.63 9.92
C GLU A 393 16.57 11.19 10.81
N ILE A 394 16.00 10.01 10.56
CA ILE A 394 14.91 9.46 11.37
C ILE A 394 15.40 9.10 12.78
N VAL A 395 16.59 8.50 12.87
CA VAL A 395 17.21 8.15 14.15
C VAL A 395 17.57 9.38 14.96
N ASP A 396 18.13 10.41 14.32
CA ASP A 396 18.47 11.67 14.95
C ASP A 396 17.22 12.35 15.48
N PHE A 397 16.16 12.46 14.66
CA PHE A 397 14.87 12.99 15.10
C PHE A 397 14.31 12.22 16.31
N TYR A 398 14.35 10.89 16.28
CA TYR A 398 13.89 10.06 17.38
C TYR A 398 14.69 10.32 18.67
N ASN A 399 16.03 10.31 18.58
CA ASN A 399 16.91 10.54 19.71
C ASN A 399 16.73 11.95 20.28
N ASP A 400 16.60 12.97 19.43
CA ASP A 400 16.34 14.34 19.87
C ASP A 400 15.07 14.44 20.71
N GLN A 401 13.98 13.76 20.31
CA GLN A 401 12.74 13.75 21.09
C GLN A 401 12.88 12.99 22.42
N VAL A 402 13.60 11.87 22.40
CA VAL A 402 13.86 11.07 23.61
C VAL A 402 14.75 11.83 24.60
N ASP A 403 15.76 12.53 24.11
CA ASP A 403 16.70 13.32 24.90
C ASP A 403 16.02 14.51 25.58
N VAL A 404 15.00 15.11 24.98
CA VAL A 404 14.14 16.12 25.65
C VAL A 404 13.51 15.55 26.92
N VAL A 405 13.11 14.28 26.91
CA VAL A 405 12.54 13.63 28.10
C VAL A 405 13.63 13.31 29.12
N TYR A 406 14.73 12.66 28.71
CA TYR A 406 15.79 12.27 29.63
C TYR A 406 16.53 13.46 30.26
N SER A 407 16.76 14.52 29.50
CA SER A 407 17.39 15.74 30.03
C SER A 407 16.53 16.42 31.12
N ARG A 408 15.20 16.39 30.98
CA ARG A 408 14.28 16.85 32.03
C ARG A 408 14.29 15.93 33.25
N LEU A 409 14.30 14.61 33.02
CA LEU A 409 14.34 13.62 34.10
C LEU A 409 15.64 13.68 34.92
N ALA A 410 16.78 13.98 34.27
CA ALA A 410 18.08 14.07 34.95
C ALA A 410 18.13 15.14 36.05
N GLY A 411 17.27 16.16 35.98
CA GLY A 411 17.16 17.22 36.99
C GLY A 411 16.13 16.95 38.10
N ILE A 412 15.36 15.87 38.01
CA ILE A 412 14.30 15.54 38.97
C ILE A 412 14.84 14.62 40.06
N ASN A 413 14.92 15.14 41.28
CA ASN A 413 15.17 14.34 42.48
C ASN A 413 13.85 14.19 43.26
N GLY A 414 13.28 12.99 43.29
CA GLY A 414 12.01 12.70 43.95
C GLY A 414 11.58 11.23 43.80
N ASN A 415 10.47 10.87 44.45
CA ASN A 415 9.89 9.53 44.30
C ASN A 415 9.27 9.37 42.91
N LYS A 416 9.50 8.21 42.30
CA LYS A 416 8.88 7.84 41.02
C LYS A 416 7.38 7.59 41.25
N PRO A 417 6.49 8.17 40.43
CA PRO A 417 5.06 7.89 40.56
C PRO A 417 4.77 6.45 40.15
N ASP A 418 3.82 5.82 40.83
CA ASP A 418 3.30 4.51 40.43
C ASP A 418 2.38 4.67 39.22
N VAL A 419 2.68 3.97 38.14
CA VAL A 419 1.99 4.12 36.85
C VAL A 419 1.37 2.80 36.44
N TYR A 420 0.09 2.86 36.10
CA TYR A 420 -0.64 1.80 35.43
C TYR A 420 -0.86 2.16 33.96
N ILE A 421 -0.52 1.26 33.05
CA ILE A 421 -0.80 1.40 31.63
C ILE A 421 -1.65 0.24 31.13
N GLU A 422 -2.69 0.55 30.36
CA GLU A 422 -3.62 -0.44 29.80
C GLU A 422 -3.85 -0.19 28.31
N CYS A 423 -3.93 -1.26 27.53
CA CYS A 423 -4.49 -1.25 26.19
C CYS A 423 -5.99 -1.51 26.26
N ALA A 424 -6.77 -0.42 26.30
CA ALA A 424 -8.23 -0.38 26.46
C ALA A 424 -8.99 -0.83 25.19
N SER A 425 -8.55 -1.96 24.65
CA SER A 425 -9.05 -2.64 23.44
C SER A 425 -10.39 -3.35 23.64
N LYS A 426 -10.77 -3.56 24.90
CA LYS A 426 -12.04 -4.12 25.35
C LYS A 426 -12.92 -3.01 25.93
N GLY A 427 -14.20 -3.29 26.15
CA GLY A 427 -15.11 -2.37 26.84
C GLY A 427 -14.74 -2.17 28.33
N PRO A 428 -15.35 -1.17 29.01
CA PRO A 428 -15.05 -0.84 30.39
C PRO A 428 -15.34 -1.97 31.39
N ASP A 429 -16.19 -2.94 31.03
CA ASP A 429 -16.53 -4.09 31.88
C ASP A 429 -15.42 -5.14 31.97
N ASP A 430 -14.39 -5.05 31.13
CA ASP A 430 -13.25 -5.99 31.09
C ASP A 430 -11.93 -5.20 31.07
N TYR A 431 -10.86 -5.81 31.55
CA TYR A 431 -9.54 -5.19 31.64
C TYR A 431 -8.69 -5.59 30.43
N GLY A 432 -8.12 -4.58 29.81
CA GLY A 432 -7.22 -4.71 28.67
C GLY A 432 -5.85 -5.27 29.04
N ILE A 433 -5.01 -5.45 28.03
CA ILE A 433 -3.64 -5.90 28.22
C ILE A 433 -2.83 -4.78 28.89
N SER A 434 -2.20 -5.10 30.00
CA SER A 434 -1.13 -4.31 30.62
C SER A 434 0.22 -4.94 30.27
N TYR A 435 1.31 -4.24 30.55
CA TYR A 435 2.65 -4.60 30.07
C TYR A 435 3.62 -4.62 31.24
N GLY A 436 4.34 -5.72 31.44
CA GLY A 436 5.48 -5.75 32.35
C GLY A 436 6.67 -4.97 31.78
N ASN A 437 7.90 -5.50 31.83
CA ASN A 437 9.09 -4.84 31.28
C ASN A 437 9.26 -5.05 29.75
N VAL A 438 8.18 -4.88 28.98
CA VAL A 438 8.16 -5.01 27.51
C VAL A 438 7.23 -3.97 26.89
N GLY A 439 7.44 -3.62 25.62
CA GLY A 439 6.58 -2.68 24.90
C GLY A 439 6.36 -1.37 25.67
N TRP A 440 5.10 -1.03 25.93
CA TRP A 440 4.71 0.18 26.66
C TRP A 440 5.18 0.22 28.12
N GLY A 441 5.30 -0.93 28.79
CA GLY A 441 5.73 -0.95 30.19
C GLY A 441 7.22 -0.62 30.35
N SER A 442 8.06 -1.00 29.39
CA SER A 442 9.47 -0.57 29.35
C SER A 442 9.64 0.95 29.18
N ILE A 443 8.69 1.58 28.48
CA ILE A 443 8.65 3.03 28.26
C ILE A 443 8.29 3.75 29.56
N VAL A 444 7.36 3.22 30.36
CA VAL A 444 6.99 3.78 31.67
C VAL A 444 8.21 3.87 32.58
N THR A 445 8.97 2.78 32.72
CA THR A 445 10.17 2.73 33.57
C THR A 445 11.24 3.71 33.07
N LYS A 446 11.44 3.80 31.76
CA LYS A 446 12.39 4.74 31.15
C LYS A 446 11.95 6.20 31.27
N ALA A 447 10.65 6.47 31.24
CA ALA A 447 10.08 7.80 31.48
C ALA A 447 10.11 8.24 32.96
N GLY A 448 10.71 7.43 33.85
CA GLY A 448 10.88 7.76 35.27
C GLY A 448 9.71 7.37 36.16
N GLY A 449 8.73 6.62 35.66
CA GLY A 449 7.66 6.02 36.46
C GLY A 449 8.08 4.69 37.08
N ASN A 450 7.30 4.23 38.06
CA ASN A 450 7.35 2.86 38.56
C ASN A 450 6.17 2.07 37.96
N ASN A 451 6.46 1.06 37.13
CA ASN A 451 5.41 0.30 36.45
C ASN A 451 4.83 -0.76 37.40
N ILE A 452 3.59 -0.55 37.86
CA ILE A 452 2.94 -1.48 38.81
C ILE A 452 2.67 -2.87 38.22
N ALA A 453 2.71 -3.00 36.89
CA ALA A 453 2.49 -4.24 36.17
C ALA A 453 3.76 -5.09 36.02
N GLU A 454 4.95 -4.51 36.24
CA GLU A 454 6.22 -5.23 36.12
C GLU A 454 6.38 -6.38 37.12
N PRO A 455 6.12 -6.21 38.44
CA PRO A 455 6.30 -7.30 39.41
C PRO A 455 5.49 -8.58 39.11
N PRO A 456 4.18 -8.52 38.76
CA PRO A 456 3.41 -9.71 38.47
C PRO A 456 3.62 -10.26 37.06
N LEU A 457 4.00 -9.43 36.07
CA LEU A 457 4.08 -9.85 34.66
C LEU A 457 5.51 -10.16 34.18
N GLY A 458 6.55 -9.63 34.82
CA GLY A 458 7.93 -9.76 34.34
C GLY A 458 8.05 -9.24 32.91
N GLU A 459 8.50 -10.08 31.96
CA GLU A 459 8.61 -9.72 30.53
C GLU A 459 7.34 -10.01 29.70
N LYS A 460 6.18 -10.21 30.34
CA LYS A 460 4.93 -10.57 29.67
C LYS A 460 3.98 -9.38 29.49
N SER A 461 2.94 -9.58 28.68
CA SER A 461 1.84 -8.61 28.51
C SER A 461 0.48 -9.31 28.66
N GLU A 462 -0.17 -9.07 29.80
CA GLU A 462 -1.44 -9.67 30.20
C GLU A 462 -2.29 -8.66 30.98
N ALA A 463 -3.58 -8.93 31.15
CA ALA A 463 -4.44 -8.08 31.97
C ALA A 463 -4.13 -8.26 33.45
N LEU A 464 -4.10 -7.17 34.22
CA LEU A 464 -4.01 -7.23 35.68
C LEU A 464 -5.40 -7.44 36.30
N SER A 465 -5.45 -8.08 37.46
CA SER A 465 -6.72 -8.26 38.17
C SER A 465 -7.24 -6.92 38.75
N PRO A 466 -8.56 -6.73 38.79
CA PRO A 466 -9.16 -5.52 39.38
C PRO A 466 -8.72 -5.28 40.83
N GLU A 467 -8.64 -6.35 41.64
CA GLU A 467 -8.26 -6.28 43.05
C GLU A 467 -6.82 -5.80 43.23
N TYR A 468 -5.89 -6.29 42.39
CA TYR A 468 -4.50 -5.87 42.42
C TYR A 468 -4.35 -4.37 42.10
N LEU A 469 -5.12 -3.87 41.13
CA LEU A 469 -5.10 -2.45 40.75
C LEU A 469 -5.63 -1.53 41.85
N VAL A 470 -6.67 -1.97 42.56
CA VAL A 470 -7.24 -1.20 43.67
C VAL A 470 -6.31 -1.22 44.90
N ASP A 471 -5.67 -2.36 45.19
CA ASP A 471 -4.75 -2.51 46.32
C ASP A 471 -3.45 -1.71 46.14
N ASN A 472 -2.92 -1.67 44.91
CA ASN A 472 -1.69 -0.92 44.60
C ASN A 472 -1.93 0.57 44.31
N SER A 473 -3.18 1.00 44.06
CA SER A 473 -3.61 2.40 43.89
C SER A 473 -2.61 3.30 43.13
N PRO A 474 -2.44 3.14 41.80
CA PRO A 474 -1.46 3.93 41.04
C PRO A 474 -1.70 5.44 41.12
N ASP A 475 -0.61 6.21 41.09
CA ASP A 475 -0.60 7.67 41.01
C ASP A 475 -1.05 8.20 39.63
N ILE A 476 -0.78 7.41 38.58
CA ILE A 476 -1.08 7.76 37.19
C ILE A 476 -1.69 6.55 36.48
N ILE A 477 -2.78 6.78 35.74
CA ILE A 477 -3.36 5.79 34.83
C ILE A 477 -3.21 6.31 33.40
N ILE A 478 -2.62 5.49 32.53
CA ILE A 478 -2.48 5.74 31.10
C ILE A 478 -3.32 4.72 30.33
N LEU A 479 -4.37 5.18 29.66
CA LEU A 479 -5.18 4.32 28.81
C LEU A 479 -4.79 4.52 27.35
N THR A 480 -4.22 3.48 26.75
CA THR A 480 -3.89 3.45 25.33
C THR A 480 -5.05 2.89 24.52
N GLY A 481 -5.26 3.46 23.34
CA GLY A 481 -6.46 3.26 22.53
C GLY A 481 -6.15 3.18 21.03
N ARG A 482 -7.07 2.62 20.25
CA ARG A 482 -7.20 2.86 18.80
C ARG A 482 -8.67 2.77 18.40
N HIS A 483 -8.98 3.04 17.13
CA HIS A 483 -10.34 2.88 16.64
C HIS A 483 -10.68 1.40 16.33
N TRP A 484 -10.85 0.59 17.37
CA TRP A 484 -11.20 -0.84 17.24
C TRP A 484 -12.64 -1.05 16.75
N SER A 485 -12.96 -2.21 16.18
CA SER A 485 -14.36 -2.57 15.90
C SER A 485 -15.13 -2.98 17.17
N THR A 486 -14.44 -3.29 18.26
CA THR A 486 -15.03 -3.70 19.54
C THR A 486 -15.92 -2.60 20.13
N PRO A 487 -17.19 -2.89 20.45
CA PRO A 487 -18.05 -1.94 21.15
C PRO A 487 -17.48 -1.56 22.53
N GLY A 488 -17.56 -0.27 22.89
CA GLY A 488 -17.13 0.23 24.20
C GLY A 488 -15.61 0.35 24.41
N SER A 489 -14.77 -0.07 23.47
CA SER A 489 -13.32 0.13 23.56
C SER A 489 -12.94 1.60 23.52
N LEU A 490 -11.83 1.98 24.15
CA LEU A 490 -11.33 3.35 24.14
C LEU A 490 -11.00 3.79 22.71
N ARG A 491 -11.71 4.80 22.22
CA ARG A 491 -11.49 5.35 20.89
C ARG A 491 -10.32 6.33 20.99
N LEU A 492 -9.22 6.01 20.35
CA LEU A 492 -8.09 6.92 20.17
C LEU A 492 -7.51 6.76 18.76
N GLY A 493 -6.58 7.64 18.41
CA GLY A 493 -5.91 7.63 17.12
C GLY A 493 -6.59 8.56 16.10
N TYR A 494 -6.10 8.48 14.86
CA TYR A 494 -6.25 9.53 13.86
C TYR A 494 -7.67 9.82 13.36
N VAL A 495 -8.65 8.97 13.70
CA VAL A 495 -10.07 9.06 13.30
C VAL A 495 -11.01 9.43 14.45
N THR A 496 -10.48 9.63 15.65
CA THR A 496 -11.29 9.89 16.86
C THR A 496 -11.13 11.34 17.30
N SER A 497 -12.24 12.05 17.45
CA SER A 497 -12.20 13.43 17.96
C SER A 497 -11.78 13.48 19.44
N PRO A 498 -11.18 14.58 19.94
CA PRO A 498 -10.85 14.69 21.37
C PRO A 498 -12.06 14.49 22.30
N ASP A 499 -13.26 14.88 21.88
CA ASP A 499 -14.48 14.71 22.67
C ASP A 499 -14.99 13.26 22.63
N GLU A 500 -14.84 12.57 21.50
CA GLU A 500 -15.10 11.14 21.38
C GLU A 500 -14.08 10.30 22.17
N ALA A 501 -12.81 10.72 22.19
CA ALA A 501 -11.77 10.11 23.01
C ALA A 501 -12.10 10.26 24.50
N ARG A 502 -12.42 11.48 24.96
CA ARG A 502 -12.82 11.71 26.35
C ARG A 502 -14.09 10.95 26.74
N SER A 503 -15.13 11.02 25.90
CA SER A 503 -16.40 10.34 26.18
C SER A 503 -16.30 8.81 26.13
N SER A 504 -15.42 8.25 25.30
CA SER A 504 -15.14 6.80 25.30
C SER A 504 -14.19 6.38 26.43
N MET A 505 -13.42 7.29 27.01
CA MET A 505 -12.59 7.06 28.19
C MET A 505 -13.39 7.14 29.51
N GLU A 506 -14.39 8.02 29.59
CA GLU A 506 -15.21 8.23 30.79
C GLU A 506 -15.75 6.93 31.43
N PRO A 507 -16.25 5.94 30.67
CA PRO A 507 -16.70 4.67 31.25
C PRO A 507 -15.57 3.87 31.94
N PHE A 508 -14.34 3.94 31.45
CA PHE A 508 -13.20 3.20 32.02
C PHE A 508 -12.84 3.73 33.41
N ILE A 509 -12.85 5.05 33.58
CA ILE A 509 -12.51 5.68 34.87
C ILE A 509 -13.64 5.56 35.91
N ARG A 510 -14.83 5.12 35.49
CA ARG A 510 -15.98 4.82 36.36
C ARG A 510 -16.14 3.34 36.68
N ARG A 511 -15.13 2.51 36.34
CA ARG A 511 -15.12 1.09 36.71
C ARG A 511 -15.32 0.91 38.22
N PRO A 512 -16.00 -0.17 38.65
CA PRO A 512 -16.16 -0.46 40.07
C PRO A 512 -14.82 -0.45 40.81
N GLY A 513 -14.76 0.24 41.95
CA GLY A 513 -13.55 0.38 42.78
C GLY A 513 -12.57 1.47 42.31
N TRP A 514 -12.66 1.99 41.08
CA TRP A 514 -11.71 2.99 40.60
C TRP A 514 -11.84 4.35 41.31
N ASN A 515 -12.98 4.63 41.92
CA ASN A 515 -13.17 5.80 42.79
C ASN A 515 -12.28 5.79 44.04
N THR A 516 -11.68 4.65 44.41
CA THR A 516 -10.71 4.57 45.51
C THR A 516 -9.26 4.72 45.06
N ILE A 517 -8.98 4.70 43.75
CA ILE A 517 -7.62 4.82 43.19
C ILE A 517 -7.17 6.28 43.17
N ASP A 518 -5.93 6.55 43.56
CA ASP A 518 -5.40 7.90 43.70
C ASP A 518 -5.28 8.66 42.37
N ALA A 519 -4.91 7.99 41.28
CA ALA A 519 -4.95 8.59 39.94
C ALA A 519 -6.34 9.15 39.57
N VAL A 520 -7.42 8.45 39.94
CA VAL A 520 -8.79 8.88 39.62
C VAL A 520 -9.24 10.02 40.53
N LYS A 521 -8.95 9.94 41.84
CA LYS A 521 -9.24 11.02 42.81
C LYS A 521 -8.56 12.33 42.44
N ASN A 522 -7.33 12.24 41.93
CA ASN A 522 -6.49 13.40 41.62
C ASN A 522 -6.58 13.86 40.16
N ASN A 523 -7.48 13.27 39.35
CA ASN A 523 -7.61 13.54 37.91
C ASN A 523 -6.27 13.39 37.14
N ARG A 524 -5.49 12.37 37.49
CA ARG A 524 -4.24 11.95 36.82
C ARG A 524 -4.45 10.69 35.98
N ASN A 525 -5.56 10.65 35.28
CA ASN A 525 -6.00 9.60 34.38
C ASN A 525 -6.13 10.19 32.96
N GLY A 526 -5.46 9.58 31.98
CA GLY A 526 -5.38 10.14 30.63
C GLY A 526 -5.09 9.15 29.53
#